data_AF-A0A2M8DMZ4-F1
#
_entry.id   AF-A0A2M8DMZ4-F1
#
_cell.length_a   1.000
_cell.length_b   1.000
_cell.length_c   1.000
_cell.angle_alpha   90.00
_cell.angle_beta   90.00
_cell.angle_gamma   90.00
#
_symmetry.space_group_name_H-M   'P 1'
#
loop_
_entity.id
_entity.type
_entity.pdbx_description
1 polymer ?
#
loop_
_entity_poly.entity_id
_entity_poly.type
_entity_poly.pdbx_seq_one_letter_code
_entity_poly.pdbx_strand_id
1 'polypeptide(L)'
;MQETKLPKIIFIVGSASAGKTTLAKIIKKKLPFYNLISDLDELKRLIELERISGNKKTRIKPLVSGGFDIIDPNIWDEVLIATACRIDLKKFYIFEFARGIDQNYLRTLRLKKHQVYDHCFDIILSVLPEIGNKNMLIIHVFSEFKARLHRNERKRQNNEYFVAKKVMQEIYSEDIFHFVPTITENIGYLNQQNKILVFSIDNSKELLPQEIKKYLDNQTQAVLKYYNIAHSKKEVKWI
;
A
#
# COMPACT_ATOMS: atom_id res chain seq x y z
N MET A 1 29.77 9.62 13.15
CA MET A 1 28.66 8.66 12.89
C MET A 1 27.75 9.26 11.84
N GLN A 2 27.43 8.54 10.77
CA GLN A 2 26.40 8.97 9.81
C GLN A 2 25.03 8.84 10.47
N GLU A 3 24.26 9.92 10.54
CA GLU A 3 22.85 9.83 10.92
C GLU A 3 22.09 9.02 9.87
N THR A 4 21.46 7.93 10.30
CA THR A 4 20.58 7.15 9.44
C THR A 4 19.35 7.99 9.11
N LYS A 5 19.19 8.36 7.84
CA LYS A 5 17.98 9.02 7.37
C LYS A 5 16.85 8.00 7.28
N LEU A 6 15.68 8.40 7.74
CA LEU A 6 14.46 7.63 7.66
C LEU A 6 13.40 8.42 6.90
N PRO A 7 12.58 7.76 6.07
CA PRO A 7 11.45 8.41 5.42
C PRO A 7 10.44 8.87 6.48
N LYS A 8 9.85 10.05 6.32
CA LYS A 8 8.73 10.47 7.18
C LYS A 8 7.51 9.59 6.97
N ILE A 9 7.26 9.17 5.72
CA ILE A 9 6.18 8.24 5.39
C ILE A 9 6.72 7.06 4.59
N ILE A 10 6.40 5.85 5.06
CA ILE A 10 6.55 4.61 4.30
C ILE A 10 5.17 4.21 3.79
N PHE A 11 4.95 4.27 2.49
CA PHE A 11 3.79 3.68 1.85
C PHE A 11 4.04 2.19 1.63
N ILE A 12 3.07 1.35 1.98
CA ILE A 12 3.11 -0.08 1.67
C ILE A 12 1.94 -0.39 0.75
N VAL A 13 2.25 -0.73 -0.50
CA VAL A 13 1.28 -0.95 -1.58
C VAL A 13 1.39 -2.34 -2.16
N GLY A 14 0.36 -2.77 -2.89
CA GLY A 14 0.26 -4.10 -3.47
C GLY A 14 -1.14 -4.69 -3.33
N SER A 15 -1.42 -5.72 -4.13
CA SER A 15 -2.74 -6.34 -4.22
C SER A 15 -3.22 -6.97 -2.89
N ALA A 16 -4.52 -7.25 -2.79
CA ALA A 16 -5.11 -7.95 -1.65
C ALA A 16 -4.37 -9.27 -1.38
N SER A 17 -4.08 -9.54 -0.11
CA SER A 17 -3.34 -10.73 0.36
C SER A 17 -1.89 -10.87 -0.13
N ALA A 18 -1.26 -9.79 -0.61
CA ALA A 18 0.16 -9.80 -0.99
C ALA A 18 1.15 -9.85 0.21
N GLY A 19 0.71 -9.58 1.44
CA GLY A 19 1.57 -9.60 2.64
C GLY A 19 1.93 -8.23 3.22
N LYS A 20 1.32 -7.16 2.69
CA LYS A 20 1.47 -5.76 3.14
C LYS A 20 1.35 -5.59 4.66
N THR A 21 0.24 -6.00 5.27
CA THR A 21 0.01 -5.87 6.73
C THR A 21 1.07 -6.60 7.57
N THR A 22 1.55 -7.76 7.09
CA THR A 22 2.62 -8.51 7.75
C THR A 22 3.93 -7.71 7.73
N LEU A 23 4.28 -7.14 6.57
CA LEU A 23 5.46 -6.29 6.43
C LEU A 23 5.34 -5.01 7.29
N ALA A 24 4.17 -4.36 7.28
CA ALA A 24 3.88 -3.19 8.11
C ALA A 24 4.13 -3.46 9.60
N LYS A 25 3.66 -4.59 10.11
CA LYS A 25 3.87 -5.04 11.49
C LYS A 25 5.35 -5.31 11.80
N ILE A 26 6.10 -5.88 10.86
CA ILE A 26 7.54 -6.11 11.01
C ILE A 26 8.30 -4.78 11.12
N ILE A 27 8.03 -3.83 10.20
CA ILE A 27 8.64 -2.50 10.22
C ILE A 27 8.28 -1.78 11.51
N LYS A 28 7.00 -1.75 11.91
CA LYS A 28 6.53 -1.13 13.15
C LYS A 28 7.19 -1.75 14.39
N LYS A 29 7.43 -3.06 14.41
CA LYS A 29 8.14 -3.72 15.52
C LYS A 29 9.59 -3.24 15.64
N LYS A 30 10.26 -3.00 14.50
CA LYS A 30 11.65 -2.51 14.46
C LYS A 30 11.76 -1.01 14.70
N LEU A 31 10.80 -0.24 14.21
CA LEU A 31 10.75 1.21 14.28
C LEU A 31 9.46 1.63 15.01
N PRO A 32 9.38 1.42 16.34
CA PRO A 32 8.14 1.58 17.10
C PRO A 32 7.61 3.02 17.16
N PHE A 33 8.37 4.01 16.72
CA PHE A 33 7.92 5.41 16.63
C PHE A 33 7.10 5.73 15.37
N TYR A 34 7.02 4.81 14.39
CA TYR A 34 6.12 4.97 13.24
C TYR A 34 4.67 4.70 13.65
N ASN A 35 3.73 5.50 13.19
CA ASN A 35 2.30 5.26 13.37
C ASN A 35 1.78 4.46 12.17
N LEU A 36 1.04 3.37 12.40
CA LEU A 36 0.43 2.59 11.32
C LEU A 36 -0.96 3.15 11.03
N ILE A 37 -1.21 3.49 9.78
CA ILE A 37 -2.51 3.90 9.26
C ILE A 37 -2.83 3.11 7.98
N SER A 38 -4.11 2.88 7.72
CA SER A 38 -4.57 2.21 6.52
C SER A 38 -5.89 2.79 6.03
N ASP A 39 -6.05 2.86 4.71
CA ASP A 39 -7.29 3.27 4.08
C ASP A 39 -8.43 2.28 4.36
N LEU A 40 -8.14 1.00 4.59
CA LEU A 40 -9.14 0.00 4.99
C LEU A 40 -9.77 0.31 6.35
N ASP A 41 -8.98 0.80 7.31
CA ASP A 41 -9.50 1.16 8.63
C ASP A 41 -10.35 2.44 8.55
N GLU A 42 -9.96 3.37 7.68
CA GLU A 42 -10.70 4.58 7.41
C GLU A 42 -12.00 4.31 6.65
N LEU A 43 -12.01 3.36 5.70
CA LEU A 43 -13.21 2.87 5.02
C LEU A 43 -14.21 2.30 6.03
N LYS A 44 -13.75 1.44 6.96
CA LYS A 44 -14.60 0.89 8.02
C LYS A 44 -15.20 1.98 8.91
N ARG A 45 -14.40 2.98 9.26
CA ARG A 45 -14.86 4.14 10.04
C ARG A 45 -15.95 4.91 9.29
N LEU A 46 -15.76 5.16 8.00
CA LEU A 46 -16.72 5.86 7.17
C LEU A 46 -18.04 5.09 7.04
N ILE A 47 -17.99 3.77 6.85
CA ILE A 47 -19.20 2.91 6.82
C ILE A 47 -19.99 3.02 8.13
N GLU A 48 -19.31 3.00 9.27
CA GLU A 48 -19.96 3.12 10.57
C GLU A 48 -20.61 4.51 10.76
N LEU A 49 -19.97 5.58 10.28
CA LEU A 49 -20.54 6.92 10.31
C LEU A 49 -21.77 7.06 9.40
N GLU A 50 -21.75 6.46 8.21
CA GLU A 50 -22.91 6.44 7.31
C GLU A 50 -24.09 5.69 7.94
N ARG A 51 -23.82 4.60 8.65
CA ARG A 51 -24.81 3.83 9.41
C ARG A 51 -25.45 4.67 10.52
N ILE A 52 -24.64 5.39 11.30
CA ILE A 52 -25.11 6.23 12.42
C ILE A 52 -25.88 7.46 11.93
N SER A 53 -25.42 8.11 10.86
CA SER A 53 -26.03 9.33 10.32
C SER A 53 -27.37 9.11 9.61
N GLY A 54 -27.81 7.85 9.44
CA GLY A 54 -29.06 7.52 8.75
C GLY A 54 -29.05 7.86 7.26
N ASN A 55 -27.86 8.03 6.66
CA ASN A 55 -27.73 8.44 5.27
C ASN A 55 -28.25 7.31 4.36
N LYS A 56 -29.36 7.57 3.64
CA LYS A 56 -30.06 6.56 2.83
C LYS A 56 -29.35 6.20 1.52
N LYS A 57 -28.33 6.96 1.11
CA LYS A 57 -27.53 6.64 -0.07
C LYS A 57 -26.53 5.55 0.29
N THR A 58 -26.84 4.31 -0.08
CA THR A 58 -25.90 3.20 0.10
C THR A 58 -24.76 3.33 -0.91
N ARG A 59 -23.62 3.86 -0.46
CA ARG A 59 -22.39 3.98 -1.27
C ARG A 59 -21.50 2.74 -1.16
N ILE A 60 -21.61 2.01 -0.05
CA ILE A 60 -20.86 0.78 0.24
C ILE A 60 -21.77 -0.22 0.95
N LYS A 61 -21.58 -1.52 0.69
CA LYS A 61 -22.21 -2.60 1.45
C LYS A 61 -21.17 -3.61 1.94
N PRO A 62 -21.14 -3.98 3.23
CA PRO A 62 -20.34 -5.13 3.66
C PRO A 62 -20.89 -6.41 3.01
N LEU A 63 -20.00 -7.26 2.51
CA LEU A 63 -20.37 -8.55 1.94
C LEU A 63 -20.32 -9.64 3.00
N VAL A 64 -21.38 -10.46 3.08
CA VAL A 64 -21.41 -11.66 3.94
C VAL A 64 -20.26 -12.62 3.57
N SER A 65 -19.84 -12.60 2.31
CA SER A 65 -18.73 -13.38 1.77
C SER A 65 -17.34 -12.74 1.92
N GLY A 66 -17.23 -11.67 2.72
CA GLY A 66 -15.97 -10.98 3.01
C GLY A 66 -15.69 -9.79 2.10
N GLY A 67 -15.17 -8.71 2.69
CA GLY A 67 -14.89 -7.45 2.01
C GLY A 67 -16.11 -6.53 1.89
N PHE A 68 -16.08 -5.65 0.90
CA PHE A 68 -17.09 -4.62 0.66
C PHE A 68 -17.46 -4.59 -0.82
N ASP A 69 -18.74 -4.37 -1.10
CA ASP A 69 -19.26 -3.99 -2.39
C ASP A 69 -19.29 -2.46 -2.47
N ILE A 70 -18.47 -1.90 -3.36
CA ILE A 70 -18.29 -0.46 -3.51
C ILE A 70 -19.22 -0.01 -4.65
N ILE A 71 -20.30 0.70 -4.28
CA ILE A 71 -21.31 1.16 -5.23
C ILE A 71 -20.90 2.52 -5.81
N ASP A 72 -20.40 3.42 -4.96
CA ASP A 72 -19.79 4.69 -5.37
C ASP A 72 -18.27 4.55 -5.36
N PRO A 73 -17.61 4.43 -6.53
CA PRO A 73 -16.17 4.24 -6.60
C PRO A 73 -15.37 5.44 -6.06
N ASN A 74 -15.93 6.66 -6.03
CA ASN A 74 -15.24 7.85 -5.53
C ASN A 74 -14.89 7.74 -4.04
N ILE A 75 -15.53 6.81 -3.32
CA ILE A 75 -15.25 6.61 -1.91
C ILE A 75 -13.80 6.18 -1.65
N TRP A 76 -13.14 5.55 -2.62
CA TRP A 76 -11.71 5.22 -2.49
C TRP A 76 -10.82 6.46 -2.48
N ASP A 77 -11.22 7.52 -3.17
CA ASP A 77 -10.52 8.81 -3.17
C ASP A 77 -10.81 9.56 -1.87
N GLU A 78 -12.08 9.59 -1.43
CA GLU A 78 -12.48 10.16 -0.13
C GLU A 78 -11.72 9.53 1.04
N VAL A 79 -11.62 8.20 1.05
CA VAL A 79 -10.93 7.45 2.11
C VAL A 79 -9.43 7.70 2.06
N LEU A 80 -8.81 7.84 0.88
CA LEU A 80 -7.39 8.23 0.77
C LEU A 80 -7.15 9.62 1.33
N ILE A 81 -8.00 10.59 0.96
CA ILE A 81 -7.93 11.96 1.47
C ILE A 81 -8.07 11.95 2.99
N ALA A 82 -9.11 11.29 3.52
CA ALA A 82 -9.35 11.22 4.96
C ALA A 82 -8.19 10.55 5.71
N THR A 83 -7.60 9.49 5.15
CA THR A 83 -6.44 8.82 5.74
C THR A 83 -5.20 9.73 5.72
N ALA A 84 -4.96 10.44 4.61
CA ALA A 84 -3.85 11.38 4.46
C ALA A 84 -3.97 12.57 5.42
N CYS A 85 -5.17 13.12 5.63
CA CYS A 85 -5.45 14.20 6.58
C CYS A 85 -5.12 13.85 8.05
N ARG A 86 -4.97 12.56 8.39
CA ARG A 86 -4.58 12.11 9.74
C ARG A 86 -3.07 12.17 10.00
N ILE A 87 -2.28 12.50 8.97
CA ILE A 87 -0.83 12.58 9.08
C ILE A 87 -0.41 13.91 9.71
N ASP A 88 0.25 13.81 10.85
CA ASP A 88 0.99 14.90 11.48
C ASP A 88 2.45 14.87 11.00
N LEU A 89 2.87 15.84 10.20
CA LEU A 89 4.22 15.88 9.61
C LEU A 89 5.37 15.93 10.65
N LYS A 90 5.06 16.16 11.94
CA LYS A 90 6.05 16.03 13.03
C LYS A 90 6.35 14.58 13.40
N LYS A 91 5.47 13.64 13.05
CA LYS A 91 5.58 12.20 13.35
C LYS A 91 6.01 11.40 12.12
N PHE A 92 6.17 10.09 12.31
CA PHE A 92 6.51 9.13 11.26
C PHE A 92 5.32 8.20 11.03
N TYR A 93 5.09 7.78 9.78
CA TYR A 93 3.92 6.97 9.41
C TYR A 93 4.25 5.82 8.47
N ILE A 94 3.61 4.68 8.72
CA ILE A 94 3.45 3.61 7.75
C ILE A 94 2.02 3.72 7.24
N PHE A 95 1.84 3.98 5.94
CA PHE A 95 0.55 4.09 5.30
C PHE A 95 0.38 2.88 4.37
N GLU A 96 -0.47 1.93 4.79
CA GLU A 96 -0.84 0.77 3.97
C GLU A 96 -2.13 1.01 3.18
N PHE A 97 -2.09 0.76 1.87
CA PHE A 97 -3.31 0.71 1.06
C PHE A 97 -3.18 -0.29 -0.11
N ALA A 98 -4.32 -0.64 -0.73
CA ALA A 98 -4.37 -1.59 -1.83
C ALA A 98 -5.31 -1.08 -2.92
N ARG A 99 -4.89 -1.20 -4.19
CA ARG A 99 -5.76 -0.96 -5.34
C ARG A 99 -5.71 -2.14 -6.30
N GLY A 100 -6.76 -2.25 -7.10
CA GLY A 100 -6.91 -3.23 -8.15
C GLY A 100 -7.72 -2.64 -9.31
N ILE A 101 -8.27 -3.51 -10.15
CA ILE A 101 -8.95 -3.17 -11.39
C ILE A 101 -10.45 -3.18 -11.14
N ASP A 102 -10.90 -2.16 -10.42
CA ASP A 102 -12.33 -1.90 -10.32
C ASP A 102 -12.80 -1.19 -11.60
N GLN A 103 -13.57 -1.89 -12.43
CA GLN A 103 -14.06 -1.35 -13.71
C GLN A 103 -14.96 -0.12 -13.53
N ASN A 104 -15.71 -0.04 -12.44
CA ASN A 104 -16.55 1.12 -12.15
C ASN A 104 -15.67 2.31 -11.77
N TYR A 105 -14.64 2.10 -10.96
CA TYR A 105 -13.64 3.12 -10.62
C TYR A 105 -12.90 3.65 -11.86
N LEU A 106 -12.37 2.73 -12.69
CA LEU A 106 -11.66 3.09 -13.92
C LEU A 106 -12.54 3.89 -14.89
N ARG A 107 -13.80 3.48 -15.09
CA ARG A 107 -14.74 4.19 -15.98
C ARG A 107 -15.13 5.55 -15.43
N THR A 108 -15.45 5.62 -14.14
CA THR A 108 -15.88 6.87 -13.48
C THR A 108 -14.81 7.94 -13.55
N LEU A 109 -13.57 7.57 -13.24
CA LEU A 109 -12.43 8.49 -13.24
C LEU A 109 -11.68 8.56 -14.57
N ARG A 110 -12.12 7.81 -15.59
CA ARG A 110 -11.48 7.71 -16.92
C ARG A 110 -10.00 7.33 -16.84
N LEU A 111 -9.66 6.42 -15.92
CA LEU A 111 -8.30 5.94 -15.69
C LEU A 111 -8.02 4.67 -16.50
N LYS A 112 -6.77 4.51 -16.94
CA LYS A 112 -6.23 3.22 -17.36
C LYS A 112 -5.70 2.47 -16.12
N LYS A 113 -5.63 1.14 -16.20
CA LYS A 113 -5.18 0.27 -15.09
C LYS A 113 -3.85 0.72 -14.45
N HIS A 114 -2.85 1.04 -15.27
CA HIS A 114 -1.53 1.45 -14.79
C HIS A 114 -1.50 2.83 -14.12
N GLN A 115 -2.54 3.65 -14.31
CA GLN A 115 -2.64 5.00 -13.75
C GLN A 115 -3.28 5.02 -12.36
N VAL A 116 -3.84 3.90 -11.88
CA VAL A 116 -4.59 3.85 -10.62
C VAL A 116 -3.73 4.29 -9.43
N TYR A 117 -2.50 3.77 -9.34
CA TYR A 117 -1.62 4.15 -8.25
C TYR A 117 -1.05 5.56 -8.41
N ASP A 118 -0.73 6.00 -9.63
CA ASP A 118 -0.34 7.39 -9.87
C ASP A 118 -1.41 8.36 -9.38
N HIS A 119 -2.69 8.12 -9.75
CA HIS A 119 -3.83 8.90 -9.27
C HIS A 119 -3.96 8.90 -7.74
N CYS A 120 -3.77 7.74 -7.09
CA CYS A 120 -3.79 7.65 -5.63
C CYS A 120 -2.67 8.51 -5.00
N PHE A 121 -1.47 8.49 -5.57
CA PHE A 121 -0.37 9.29 -5.07
C PHE A 121 -0.57 10.78 -5.35
N ASP A 122 -1.14 11.16 -6.49
CA ASP A 122 -1.50 12.55 -6.79
C ASP A 122 -2.50 13.11 -5.75
N ILE A 123 -3.50 12.31 -5.37
CA ILE A 123 -4.41 12.66 -4.27
C ILE A 123 -3.64 12.87 -2.96
N ILE A 124 -2.82 11.90 -2.56
CA ILE A 124 -2.07 11.98 -1.29
C ILE A 124 -1.13 13.20 -1.28
N LEU A 125 -0.43 13.46 -2.39
CA LEU A 125 0.49 14.58 -2.54
C LEU A 125 -0.24 15.93 -2.55
N SER A 126 -1.47 15.99 -3.07
CA SER A 126 -2.30 17.19 -2.99
C SER A 126 -2.72 17.53 -1.55
N VAL A 127 -2.90 16.51 -0.70
CA VAL A 127 -3.22 16.67 0.73
C VAL A 127 -1.97 16.98 1.57
N LEU A 128 -0.81 16.45 1.17
CA LEU A 128 0.46 16.58 1.90
C LEU A 128 1.56 17.27 1.07
N PRO A 129 1.36 18.49 0.55
CA PRO A 129 2.30 19.12 -0.37
C PRO A 129 3.66 19.42 0.28
N GLU A 130 3.71 19.65 1.59
CA GLU A 130 4.91 20.10 2.30
C GLU A 130 5.92 18.99 2.62
N ILE A 131 5.52 17.72 2.53
CA ILE A 131 6.39 16.62 2.97
C ILE A 131 7.61 16.44 2.06
N GLY A 132 7.45 16.69 0.76
CA GLY A 132 8.47 16.49 -0.27
C GLY A 132 8.81 15.01 -0.52
N ASN A 133 8.97 14.66 -1.80
CA ASN A 133 9.17 13.28 -2.27
C ASN A 133 10.35 12.55 -1.63
N LYS A 134 11.42 13.29 -1.26
CA LYS A 134 12.62 12.75 -0.60
C LYS A 134 12.38 12.24 0.83
N ASN A 135 11.24 12.55 1.43
CA ASN A 135 10.86 12.09 2.76
C ASN A 135 9.83 10.95 2.68
N MET A 136 9.58 10.43 1.48
CA MET A 136 8.65 9.35 1.22
C MET A 136 9.40 8.14 0.68
N LEU A 137 8.89 6.96 1.01
CA LEU A 137 9.35 5.68 0.48
C LEU A 137 8.12 4.84 0.17
N ILE A 138 8.10 4.23 -1.01
CA ILE A 138 7.09 3.25 -1.39
C ILE A 138 7.72 1.88 -1.33
N ILE A 139 7.12 0.98 -0.55
CA ILE A 139 7.44 -0.44 -0.56
C ILE A 139 6.30 -1.14 -1.28
N HIS A 140 6.58 -1.60 -2.50
CA HIS A 140 5.67 -2.41 -3.27
C HIS A 140 5.83 -3.88 -2.88
N VAL A 141 4.75 -4.52 -2.47
CA VAL A 141 4.71 -5.95 -2.14
C VAL A 141 4.02 -6.70 -3.27
N PHE A 142 4.81 -7.24 -4.18
CA PHE A 142 4.35 -8.11 -5.25
C PHE A 142 4.05 -9.50 -4.72
N SER A 143 3.03 -10.16 -5.27
CA SER A 143 2.80 -11.59 -5.05
C SER A 143 1.91 -12.16 -6.16
N GLU A 144 2.30 -13.30 -6.71
CA GLU A 144 1.51 -14.05 -7.69
C GLU A 144 0.06 -14.29 -7.22
N PHE A 145 -0.88 -14.21 -8.17
CA PHE A 145 -2.30 -14.37 -7.87
C PHE A 145 -2.63 -15.69 -7.16
N LYS A 146 -2.00 -16.80 -7.57
CA LYS A 146 -2.18 -18.13 -6.96
C LYS A 146 -1.79 -18.12 -5.47
N ALA A 147 -0.63 -17.56 -5.13
CA ALA A 147 -0.17 -17.44 -3.76
C ALA A 147 -1.11 -16.53 -2.93
N ARG A 148 -1.60 -15.44 -3.52
CA ARG A 148 -2.57 -14.53 -2.88
C ARG A 148 -3.91 -15.20 -2.61
N LEU A 149 -4.42 -16.01 -3.54
CA LEU A 149 -5.65 -16.80 -3.35
C LEU A 149 -5.52 -17.77 -2.17
N HIS A 150 -4.42 -18.51 -2.10
CA HIS A 150 -4.16 -19.44 -1.00
C HIS A 150 -4.09 -18.74 0.35
N ARG A 151 -3.39 -17.60 0.43
CA ARG A 151 -3.33 -16.78 1.65
C ARG A 151 -4.69 -16.22 2.03
N ASN A 152 -5.48 -15.78 1.06
CA ASN A 152 -6.82 -15.27 1.30
C ASN A 152 -7.76 -16.35 1.87
N GLU A 153 -7.63 -17.58 1.39
CA GLU A 153 -8.38 -18.72 1.91
C GLU A 153 -7.94 -19.10 3.34
N ARG A 154 -6.63 -19.10 3.62
CA ARG A 154 -6.13 -19.28 5.00
C ARG A 154 -6.67 -18.22 5.97
N LYS A 155 -6.71 -16.95 5.54
CA LYS A 155 -7.31 -15.87 6.34
C LYS A 155 -8.78 -16.14 6.67
N ARG A 156 -9.55 -16.59 5.67
CA ARG A 156 -10.95 -16.99 5.86
C ARG A 156 -11.09 -18.10 6.89
N GLN A 157 -10.24 -19.13 6.82
CA GLN A 157 -10.22 -20.25 7.77
C GLN A 157 -9.85 -19.82 9.19
N ASN A 158 -9.01 -18.78 9.32
CA ASN A 158 -8.57 -18.23 10.60
C ASN A 158 -9.50 -17.14 11.18
N ASN A 159 -10.67 -16.89 10.58
CA ASN A 159 -11.56 -15.77 10.92
C ASN A 159 -10.87 -14.38 10.88
N GLU A 160 -9.84 -14.23 10.03
CA GLU A 160 -9.21 -12.95 9.74
C GLU A 160 -9.96 -12.23 8.61
N TYR A 161 -9.72 -10.93 8.44
CA TYR A 161 -10.26 -10.18 7.29
C TYR A 161 -9.78 -10.80 5.97
N PHE A 162 -10.74 -11.20 5.13
CA PHE A 162 -10.51 -11.77 3.81
C PHE A 162 -11.40 -11.09 2.76
N VAL A 163 -11.03 -11.23 1.49
CA VAL A 163 -11.75 -10.68 0.34
C VAL A 163 -12.52 -11.81 -0.35
N ALA A 164 -13.78 -11.59 -0.75
CA ALA A 164 -14.54 -12.59 -1.47
C ALA A 164 -13.80 -13.10 -2.73
N LYS A 165 -13.91 -14.41 -3.03
CA LYS A 165 -13.21 -15.03 -4.17
C LYS A 165 -13.49 -14.32 -5.50
N LYS A 166 -14.75 -13.94 -5.72
CA LYS A 166 -15.18 -13.17 -6.91
C LYS A 166 -14.43 -11.83 -7.00
N VAL A 167 -14.34 -11.10 -5.90
CA VAL A 167 -13.61 -9.82 -5.83
C VAL A 167 -12.10 -10.02 -6.06
N MET A 168 -11.52 -11.10 -5.52
CA MET A 168 -10.13 -11.45 -5.83
C MET A 168 -9.91 -11.66 -7.33
N GLN A 169 -10.85 -12.30 -8.03
CA GLN A 169 -10.75 -12.59 -9.46
C GLN A 169 -11.06 -11.37 -10.34
N GLU A 170 -12.00 -10.52 -9.95
CA GLU A 170 -12.43 -9.39 -10.77
C GLU A 170 -11.57 -8.15 -10.55
N ILE A 171 -11.25 -7.83 -9.29
CA ILE A 171 -10.54 -6.59 -8.92
C ILE A 171 -9.05 -6.85 -8.72
N TYR A 172 -8.68 -7.95 -8.06
CA TYR A 172 -7.29 -8.20 -7.66
C TYR A 172 -6.62 -9.33 -8.45
N SER A 173 -7.04 -9.59 -9.69
CA SER A 173 -6.51 -10.70 -10.51
C SER A 173 -5.05 -10.51 -10.88
N GLU A 174 -4.64 -9.28 -11.19
CA GLU A 174 -3.27 -8.93 -11.56
C GLU A 174 -2.72 -7.83 -10.64
N ASP A 175 -1.40 -7.67 -10.67
CA ASP A 175 -0.75 -6.54 -10.05
C ASP A 175 -0.67 -5.38 -11.05
N ILE A 176 -1.14 -4.20 -10.62
CA ILE A 176 -1.24 -2.99 -11.47
C ILE A 176 -0.31 -1.88 -11.00
N PHE A 177 0.51 -2.13 -9.98
CA PHE A 177 1.49 -1.16 -9.53
C PHE A 177 2.67 -1.13 -10.50
N HIS A 178 2.90 0.04 -11.10
CA HIS A 178 4.03 0.28 -11.98
C HIS A 178 4.92 1.38 -11.42
N PHE A 179 6.21 1.28 -11.68
CA PHE A 179 7.21 2.29 -11.36
C PHE A 179 8.31 2.26 -12.42
N VAL A 180 9.14 3.30 -12.47
CA VAL A 180 10.27 3.41 -13.40
C VAL A 180 11.54 2.85 -12.72
N PRO A 181 12.05 1.67 -13.10
CA PRO A 181 13.27 1.11 -12.52
C PRO A 181 14.48 2.00 -12.82
N THR A 182 15.38 2.17 -11.86
CA THR A 182 16.58 3.02 -12.04
C THR A 182 17.89 2.43 -11.53
N ILE A 183 17.85 1.65 -10.44
CA ILE A 183 19.05 1.07 -9.83
C ILE A 183 19.10 -0.42 -10.15
N THR A 184 17.99 -1.11 -9.91
CA THR A 184 17.76 -2.51 -10.29
C THR A 184 16.33 -2.64 -10.81
N GLU A 185 15.97 -3.80 -11.34
CA GLU A 185 14.59 -4.13 -11.70
C GLU A 185 13.58 -3.95 -10.54
N ASN A 186 14.07 -4.01 -9.29
CA ASN A 186 13.25 -3.92 -8.07
C ASN A 186 13.33 -2.54 -7.40
N ILE A 187 14.15 -1.61 -7.90
CA ILE A 187 14.39 -0.31 -7.26
C ILE A 187 14.34 0.81 -8.30
N GLY A 188 13.46 1.78 -8.05
CA GLY A 188 13.22 2.87 -8.98
C GLY A 188 12.46 4.03 -8.37
N TYR A 189 11.77 4.79 -9.20
CA TYR A 189 10.90 5.89 -8.77
C TYR A 189 9.47 5.66 -9.22
N LEU A 190 8.50 6.18 -8.46
CA LEU A 190 7.07 6.07 -8.78
C LEU A 190 6.81 6.47 -10.24
N ASN A 191 7.19 7.70 -10.62
CA ASN A 191 7.17 8.13 -12.03
C ASN A 191 8.17 9.27 -12.26
N GLN A 192 8.18 9.85 -13.48
CA GLN A 192 9.16 10.87 -13.87
C GLN A 192 8.94 12.21 -13.12
N GLN A 193 7.69 12.54 -12.82
CA GLN A 193 7.26 13.76 -12.13
C GLN A 193 7.47 13.60 -10.61
N ASN A 194 6.86 12.56 -10.04
CA ASN A 194 6.89 12.19 -8.64
C ASN A 194 8.04 11.21 -8.38
N LYS A 195 9.25 11.76 -8.21
CA LYS A 195 10.48 10.99 -7.90
C LYS A 195 10.51 10.43 -6.46
N ILE A 196 9.46 9.73 -6.04
CA ILE A 196 9.40 9.01 -4.76
C ILE A 196 10.10 7.67 -4.95
N LEU A 197 11.03 7.33 -4.06
CA LEU A 197 11.78 6.07 -4.15
C LEU A 197 10.83 4.88 -3.95
N VAL A 198 10.93 3.90 -4.83
CA VAL A 198 10.17 2.64 -4.81
C VAL A 198 11.13 1.48 -4.59
N PHE A 199 10.76 0.58 -3.68
CA PHE A 199 11.40 -0.72 -3.49
C PHE A 199 10.36 -1.82 -3.63
N SER A 200 10.52 -2.68 -4.64
CA SER A 200 9.65 -3.82 -4.91
C SER A 200 10.17 -5.07 -4.21
N ILE A 201 9.28 -5.79 -3.53
CA ILE A 201 9.55 -7.06 -2.85
C ILE A 201 8.66 -8.12 -3.49
N ASP A 202 9.29 -9.16 -4.02
CA ASP A 202 8.57 -10.37 -4.47
C ASP A 202 8.27 -11.29 -3.29
N ASN A 203 7.02 -11.27 -2.84
CA ASN A 203 6.48 -12.15 -1.83
C ASN A 203 5.62 -13.27 -2.44
N SER A 204 5.98 -13.79 -3.61
CA SER A 204 5.28 -14.94 -4.23
C SER A 204 5.67 -16.27 -3.61
N LYS A 205 6.88 -16.36 -3.03
CA LYS A 205 7.37 -17.60 -2.41
C LYS A 205 6.45 -18.06 -1.28
N GLU A 206 6.00 -19.31 -1.36
CA GLU A 206 5.35 -20.00 -0.24
C GLU A 206 6.42 -20.48 0.74
N LEU A 207 6.86 -19.57 1.61
CA LEU A 207 7.78 -19.88 2.70
C LEU A 207 7.01 -20.43 3.92
N LEU A 208 7.68 -21.21 4.76
CA LEU A 208 7.12 -21.58 6.06
C LEU A 208 6.93 -20.30 6.91
N PRO A 209 5.95 -20.24 7.83
CA PRO A 209 5.68 -19.03 8.63
C PRO A 209 6.92 -18.44 9.33
N GLN A 210 7.82 -19.31 9.78
CA GLN A 210 9.07 -18.93 10.45
C GLN A 210 10.06 -18.24 9.50
N GLU A 211 10.08 -18.69 8.25
CA GLU A 211 10.95 -18.19 7.19
C GLU A 211 10.42 -16.90 6.57
N ILE A 212 9.09 -16.74 6.49
CA ILE A 212 8.43 -15.48 6.03
C ILE A 212 8.94 -14.31 6.86
N LYS A 213 8.94 -14.47 8.19
CA LYS A 213 9.38 -13.39 9.08
C LYS A 213 10.83 -13.02 8.82
N LYS A 214 11.74 -14.00 8.71
CA LYS A 214 13.17 -13.77 8.43
C LYS A 214 13.38 -13.14 7.05
N TYR A 215 12.66 -13.61 6.04
CA TYR A 215 12.72 -13.07 4.69
C TYR A 215 12.29 -11.60 4.66
N LEU A 216 11.10 -11.28 5.17
CA LEU A 216 10.59 -9.91 5.23
C LEU A 216 11.46 -9.00 6.10
N ASP A 217 12.11 -9.56 7.13
CA ASP A 217 13.07 -8.84 7.96
C ASP A 217 14.32 -8.42 7.16
N ASN A 218 14.88 -9.34 6.38
CA ASN A 218 16.01 -9.07 5.50
C ASN A 218 15.64 -8.04 4.42
N GLN A 219 14.43 -8.14 3.85
CA GLN A 219 13.93 -7.16 2.89
C GLN A 219 13.78 -5.77 3.53
N THR A 220 13.26 -5.70 4.76
CA THR A 220 13.16 -4.44 5.50
C THR A 220 14.53 -3.78 5.70
N GLN A 221 15.54 -4.55 6.08
CA GLN A 221 16.90 -4.02 6.23
C GLN A 221 17.49 -3.54 4.90
N ALA A 222 17.27 -4.29 3.81
CA ALA A 222 17.71 -3.90 2.48
C ALA A 222 17.06 -2.58 2.05
N VAL A 223 15.74 -2.46 2.21
CA VAL A 223 14.96 -1.26 1.89
C VAL A 223 15.53 -0.03 2.60
N LEU A 224 15.75 -0.10 3.92
CA LEU A 224 16.29 1.02 4.70
C LEU A 224 17.73 1.37 4.31
N LYS A 225 18.55 0.36 4.00
CA LYS A 225 19.91 0.57 3.48
C LYS A 225 19.88 1.32 2.14
N TYR A 226 19.08 0.88 1.18
CA TYR A 226 18.98 1.52 -0.13
C TYR A 226 18.40 2.93 -0.05
N TYR A 227 17.41 3.15 0.82
CA TYR A 227 16.91 4.50 1.10
C TYR A 227 18.03 5.43 1.56
N ASN A 228 18.88 4.98 2.49
CA ASN A 228 20.00 5.77 2.97
C ASN A 228 21.05 6.03 1.88
N ILE A 229 21.34 5.03 1.04
CA ILE A 229 22.26 5.17 -0.09
C ILE A 229 21.77 6.25 -1.06
N ALA A 230 20.50 6.18 -1.48
CA ALA A 230 19.88 7.12 -2.41
C ALA A 230 19.86 8.58 -1.87
N HIS A 231 19.91 8.75 -0.55
CA HIS A 231 19.87 10.06 0.12
C HIS A 231 21.21 10.50 0.72
N SER A 232 22.29 9.76 0.43
CA SER A 232 23.67 10.12 0.79
C SER A 232 24.31 10.98 -0.31
N LYS A 233 25.11 11.99 0.05
CA LYS A 233 25.75 12.93 -0.89
C LYS A 233 26.91 12.33 -1.71
N LYS A 234 27.17 11.02 -1.62
CA LYS A 234 28.21 10.38 -2.44
C LYS A 234 27.56 9.89 -3.73
N GLU A 235 28.06 10.34 -4.87
CA GLU A 235 27.83 9.65 -6.14
C GLU A 235 28.20 8.18 -5.95
N VAL A 236 27.18 7.32 -5.93
CA VAL A 236 27.42 5.89 -6.04
C VAL A 236 27.62 5.62 -7.51
N LYS A 237 28.88 5.44 -7.92
CA LYS A 237 29.18 4.80 -9.21
C LYS A 237 28.75 3.33 -9.07
N TRP A 238 27.68 2.99 -9.77
CA TRP A 238 27.20 1.62 -9.90
C TRP A 238 28.11 0.92 -10.91
N ILE A 239 28.74 -0.19 -10.48
CA ILE A 239 29.54 -1.09 -11.33
C ILE A 239 28.61 -2.17 -11.87
#